data_AF-A0AAW2LJC6-F1
#
_entry.id   AF-A0AAW2LJC6-F1
#
_cell.length_a   1.000
_cell.length_b   1.000
_cell.length_c   1.000
_cell.angle_alpha   90.00
_cell.angle_beta   90.00
_cell.angle_gamma   90.00
#
_symmetry.space_group_name_H-M   'P 1'
#
loop_
_entity.id
_entity.type
_entity.pdbx_description
1 polymer ?
#
loop_
_entity_poly.entity_id
_entity_poly.type
_entity_poly.pdbx_seq_one_letter_code
_entity_poly.pdbx_strand_id
1 'polypeptide(L)' 'MSLPVCPVSGHSLAVIVLSLLSLALLLNSSSAARGERVKANNGVVATDETECSKIGRDMLRQGGNAVDAAVASTLCIL' A
#
# COMPACT_ATOMS: atom_id res chain seq x y z
N MET A 1 -1.89 -3.82 -3.09
CA MET A 1 -1.94 -4.52 -1.79
C MET A 1 -0.57 -5.03 -1.38
N SER A 2 0.27 -4.17 -0.80
CA SER A 2 1.53 -4.61 -0.17
C SER A 2 1.94 -3.60 0.91
N LEU A 3 1.32 -3.71 2.09
CA LEU A 3 1.92 -3.18 3.31
C LEU A 3 2.99 -4.18 3.76
N PRO A 4 4.28 -3.80 3.86
CA PRO A 4 5.27 -4.64 4.49
C PRO A 4 5.04 -4.58 6.00
N VAL A 5 4.44 -5.67 6.50
CA VAL A 5 4.73 -6.40 7.75
C VAL A 5 5.01 -5.59 9.03
N CYS A 6 4.18 -5.82 10.05
CA CYS A 6 4.26 -5.29 11.41
C CYS A 6 5.52 -5.75 12.18
N PRO A 7 5.99 -4.96 13.16
CA PRO A 7 7.15 -5.30 13.98
C PRO A 7 6.81 -6.47 14.90
N VAL A 8 7.67 -7.48 14.85
CA VAL A 8 7.50 -8.70 15.60
C VAL A 8 8.17 -8.52 16.98
N SER A 9 7.38 -8.56 18.06
CA SER A 9 7.87 -8.47 19.44
C SER A 9 8.09 -9.87 20.01
N GLY A 10 9.35 -10.28 20.17
CA GLY A 10 9.78 -11.57 20.76
C GLY A 10 10.47 -12.55 19.79
N HIS A 11 11.78 -12.40 19.54
CA HIS A 11 12.48 -13.16 18.49
C HIS A 11 13.67 -13.97 19.02
N SER A 12 13.59 -15.30 18.87
CA SER A 12 14.73 -16.21 18.98
C SER A 12 15.82 -15.83 17.96
N LEU A 13 17.10 -16.08 18.26
CA LEU A 13 18.25 -15.72 17.42
C LEU A 13 18.10 -16.17 15.95
N ALA A 14 17.45 -17.32 15.71
CA ALA A 14 17.17 -17.83 14.38
C ALA A 14 16.30 -16.89 13.55
N VAL A 15 15.27 -16.26 14.15
CA VAL A 15 14.37 -15.35 13.43
C VAL A 15 15.07 -14.05 13.06
N ILE A 16 15.98 -13.57 13.92
CA ILE A 16 16.81 -12.40 13.62
C ILE A 16 17.70 -12.71 12.41
N VAL A 17 18.38 -13.85 12.39
CA VAL A 17 19.25 -14.26 11.26
C VAL A 17 18.43 -14.39 9.96
N LEU A 18 17.26 -15.05 10.02
CA LEU A 18 16.35 -15.20 8.88
C LEU A 18 15.83 -13.86 8.35
N SER A 19 15.47 -12.93 9.26
CA SER A 19 15.04 -11.58 8.90
C SER A 19 16.16 -10.78 8.23
N LEU A 20 17.37 -10.80 8.79
CA LEU A 20 18.52 -10.09 8.23
C LEU A 20 18.93 -10.64 6.86
N LEU A 21 18.90 -11.96 6.68
CA LEU A 21 19.22 -12.61 5.40
C LEU A 21 18.18 -12.26 4.32
N SER A 22 16.90 -12.26 4.69
CA SER A 22 15.80 -11.83 3.80
C SER A 22 15.96 -10.36 3.40
N LEU A 23 16.29 -9.50 4.37
CA LEU A 23 16.50 -8.07 4.13
C LEU A 23 17.69 -7.81 3.21
N ALA A 24 18.82 -8.50 3.42
CA ALA A 24 20.00 -8.40 2.56
C ALA A 24 19.69 -8.81 1.12
N LEU A 25 18.90 -9.88 0.94
CA LEU A 25 18.47 -10.33 -0.38
C LEU A 25 17.54 -9.32 -1.07
N LEU A 26 16.58 -8.75 -0.33
CA LEU A 26 15.66 -7.71 -0.84
C LEU A 26 16.39 -6.42 -1.25
N LEU A 27 17.37 -5.98 -0.46
CA LEU A 27 18.19 -4.81 -0.77
C LEU A 27 19.02 -5.02 -2.04
N ASN A 28 19.57 -6.23 -2.24
CA ASN A 28 20.35 -6.59 -3.42
C ASN A 28 19.48 -6.70 -4.70
N SER A 29 18.21 -7.06 -4.56
CA SER A 29 17.24 -7.15 -5.65
C SER A 29 16.56 -5.82 -6.00
N SER A 30 16.92 -4.71 -5.37
CA SER A 30 16.32 -3.39 -5.62
C SER A 30 16.82 -2.75 -6.92
N SER A 31 16.76 -3.50 -8.04
CA SER A 31 16.68 -2.90 -9.36
C SER A 31 15.27 -2.30 -9.47
N ALA A 32 15.22 -0.97 -9.43
CA ALA A 32 14.01 -0.17 -9.38
C ALA A 32 12.95 -0.67 -10.38
N ALA A 33 11.91 -1.34 -9.85
CA ALA A 33 10.64 -1.43 -10.54
C ALA A 33 10.18 0.00 -10.77
N ARG A 34 10.37 0.47 -12.01
CA ARG A 34 10.09 1.83 -12.47
C ARG A 34 8.57 2.01 -12.63
N GLY A 35 7.84 1.82 -11.55
CA GLY A 35 6.46 2.30 -11.44
C GLY A 35 6.49 3.82 -11.41
N GLU A 36 5.60 4.45 -12.16
CA GLU A 36 5.43 5.90 -12.09
C GLU A 36 5.06 6.28 -10.66
N ARG A 37 5.87 7.15 -10.04
CA ARG A 37 5.59 7.67 -8.70
C ARG A 37 4.48 8.70 -8.82
N VAL A 38 3.26 8.28 -8.49
CA VAL A 38 2.10 9.18 -8.42
C VAL A 38 2.12 9.94 -7.10
N LYS A 39 2.12 11.28 -7.19
CA LYS A 39 1.98 12.18 -6.03
C LYS A 39 0.63 12.89 -6.11
N ALA A 40 -0.13 12.87 -5.01
CA ALA A 40 -1.43 13.51 -4.91
C ALA A 40 -1.55 14.28 -3.58
N ASN A 41 -2.13 15.48 -3.63
CA ASN A 41 -2.29 16.32 -2.43
C ASN A 41 -3.34 15.79 -1.45
N ASN A 42 -4.41 15.15 -1.96
CA ASN A 42 -5.53 14.67 -1.15
C ASN A 42 -5.43 13.17 -0.82
N GLY A 43 -4.28 12.54 -1.11
CA GLY A 43 -4.10 11.09 -0.99
C GLY A 43 -4.38 10.33 -2.29
N VAL A 44 -4.19 9.01 -2.23
CA VAL A 44 -4.31 8.08 -3.36
C VAL A 44 -5.24 6.93 -3.01
N VAL A 45 -5.99 6.44 -4.00
CA VAL A 45 -6.86 5.27 -3.89
C VAL A 45 -6.48 4.31 -5.00
N ALA A 46 -6.42 3.02 -4.67
CA ALA A 46 -6.08 1.95 -5.61
C ALA A 46 -7.12 0.83 -5.50
N THR A 47 -7.69 0.47 -6.64
CA THR A 47 -8.66 -0.62 -6.84
C THR A 47 -8.33 -1.35 -8.13
N ASP A 48 -8.87 -2.56 -8.32
CA ASP A 48 -8.64 -3.34 -9.54
C ASP A 48 -9.33 -2.72 -10.77
N GLU A 49 -10.39 -1.92 -10.57
CA GLU A 49 -11.08 -1.17 -11.62
C GLU A 49 -10.72 0.33 -11.55
N THR A 50 -10.39 0.94 -12.69
CA THR A 50 -9.93 2.33 -12.75
C THR A 50 -11.03 3.30 -12.33
N GLU A 51 -12.28 3.04 -12.69
CA GLU A 51 -13.42 3.89 -12.32
C GLU A 51 -13.67 3.90 -10.81
N CYS A 52 -13.53 2.76 -10.13
CA CYS A 52 -13.70 2.70 -8.68
C CYS A 52 -12.59 3.44 -7.91
N SER A 53 -11.38 3.51 -8.48
CA SER A 53 -10.30 4.36 -7.95
C SER A 53 -10.61 5.84 -8.14
N LYS A 54 -11.23 6.22 -9.27
CA LYS A 54 -11.66 7.60 -9.52
C LYS A 54 -12.73 8.04 -8.51
N ILE A 55 -13.73 7.20 -8.26
CA ILE A 55 -14.81 7.47 -7.29
C ILE A 55 -14.25 7.67 -5.87
N GLY A 56 -13.40 6.76 -5.39
CA GLY A 56 -12.78 6.91 -4.06
C GLY A 56 -11.88 8.14 -3.96
N ARG A 57 -11.09 8.43 -5.01
CA ARG A 57 -10.29 9.67 -5.09
C ARG A 57 -11.19 10.92 -5.04
N ASP A 58 -12.35 10.89 -5.68
CA ASP A 58 -13.26 12.03 -5.68
C ASP A 58 -13.89 12.26 -4.29
N MET A 59 -14.10 11.22 -3.49
CA MET A 59 -14.42 11.36 -2.06
C MET A 59 -13.31 12.06 -1.28
N LEU A 60 -12.04 11.68 -1.50
CA LEU A 60 -10.90 12.39 -0.90
C LEU A 60 -10.84 13.86 -1.32
N ARG A 61 -11.13 14.15 -2.60
CA ARG A 61 -11.17 15.53 -3.12
C ARG A 61 -12.29 16.38 -2.52
N GLN A 62 -13.38 15.77 -2.11
CA GLN A 62 -14.51 16.42 -1.46
C GLN A 62 -14.28 16.67 0.04
N GLY A 63 -13.09 16.31 0.57
CA GLY A 63 -12.76 16.46 2.00
C GLY A 63 -13.17 15.25 2.85
N GLY A 64 -13.63 14.16 2.23
CA GLY A 64 -13.84 12.89 2.91
C GLY A 64 -12.54 12.27 3.39
N ASN A 65 -12.64 11.39 4.39
CA ASN A 65 -11.48 10.69 4.94
C ASN A 65 -11.17 9.39 4.17
N ALA A 66 -10.13 8.67 4.60
CA ALA A 66 -9.72 7.41 3.98
C ALA A 66 -10.81 6.31 4.04
N VAL A 67 -11.65 6.31 5.08
CA VAL A 67 -12.77 5.38 5.23
C VAL A 67 -13.88 5.70 4.23
N ASP A 68 -14.24 6.98 4.05
CA ASP A 68 -15.25 7.40 3.07
C ASP A 68 -14.83 7.00 1.65
N ALA A 69 -13.56 7.24 1.32
CA ALA A 69 -12.97 6.84 0.03
C ALA A 69 -13.00 5.32 -0.17
N ALA A 70 -12.67 4.54 0.87
CA ALA A 70 -12.72 3.08 0.81
C ALA A 70 -14.14 2.57 0.61
N VAL A 71 -15.13 3.08 1.37
CA VAL A 71 -16.54 2.69 1.24
C VAL A 71 -17.05 3.00 -0.16
N ALA A 72 -16.82 4.20 -0.69
CA ALA A 72 -17.25 4.57 -2.03
C ALA A 72 -16.61 3.69 -3.12
N SER A 73 -15.32 3.38 -2.99
CA SER A 73 -14.63 2.45 -3.89
C SER A 73 -15.16 1.02 -3.80
N THR A 74 -15.46 0.51 -2.61
CA THR A 74 -16.02 -0.84 -2.44
C THR A 74 -17.42 -0.95 -3.01
N LEU A 75 -18.27 0.07 -2.83
CA LEU A 75 -19.62 0.09 -3.39
C LEU A 75 -19.64 0.12 -4.92
N CYS A 76 -18.61 0.66 -5.57
CA CYS A 76 -18.46 0.64 -7.02
C CYS A 76 -18.14 -0.75 -7.59
N ILE A 77 -17.48 -1.61 -6.80
CA ILE A 77 -17.09 -2.96 -7.21
C ILE A 77 -18.27 -3.94 -7.13
N LEU A 78 -19.29 -3.63 -6.31
CA LEU A 78 -20.51 -4.42 -6.16
C LEU A 78 -21.33 -4.52 -7.45
#